data_AF-A0A1V4V9W2-F1
#
_entry.id   AF-A0A1V4V9W2-F1
#
_cell.length_a   1.000
_cell.length_b   1.000
_cell.length_c   1.000
_cell.angle_alpha   90.00
_cell.angle_beta   90.00
_cell.angle_gamma   90.00
#
_symmetry.space_group_name_H-M   'P 1'
#
loop_
_entity.id
_entity.type
_entity.pdbx_description
1 polymer ?
#
loop_
_entity_poly.entity_id
_entity_poly.type
_entity_poly.pdbx_seq_one_letter_code
_entity_poly.pdbx_strand_id
1 'polypeptide(L)'
;MNKEELVALLDSIVEPIVFVDTRHIIRYVNKSAKDKHAKKGYMNLVGSSIFQCHNERSNEIILDTFKMLQKGEDEKVIYMNSAKQRVFMRAVRDSDGKLIGYYERVEKD
;
A
#
# COMPACT_ATOMS: atom_id res chain seq x y z
N MET A 1 -12.02 -17.00 -10.80
CA MET A 1 -11.34 -16.94 -9.49
C MET A 1 -12.31 -16.32 -8.49
N ASN A 2 -12.58 -17.01 -7.38
CA ASN A 2 -13.40 -16.48 -6.29
C ASN A 2 -12.55 -15.62 -5.33
N LYS A 3 -13.19 -15.04 -4.30
CA LYS A 3 -12.51 -14.18 -3.32
C LYS A 3 -11.43 -14.92 -2.54
N GLU A 4 -11.67 -16.16 -2.14
CA GLU A 4 -10.74 -16.96 -1.34
C GLU A 4 -9.48 -17.28 -2.13
N GLU A 5 -9.63 -17.68 -3.39
CA GLU A 5 -8.52 -17.93 -4.31
C GLU A 5 -7.68 -16.65 -4.54
N LEU A 6 -8.31 -15.48 -4.70
CA LEU A 6 -7.60 -14.21 -4.84
C LEU A 6 -6.83 -13.83 -3.57
N VAL A 7 -7.43 -14.00 -2.40
CA VAL A 7 -6.77 -13.73 -1.12
C VAL A 7 -5.60 -14.69 -0.91
N ALA A 8 -5.79 -15.99 -1.17
CA ALA A 8 -4.72 -16.98 -1.08
C ALA A 8 -3.55 -16.66 -2.01
N LEU A 9 -3.84 -16.22 -3.25
CA LEU A 9 -2.82 -15.74 -4.18
C LEU A 9 -2.06 -14.53 -3.59
N LEU A 10 -2.76 -13.50 -3.10
CA LEU A 10 -2.12 -12.31 -2.52
C LEU A 10 -1.31 -12.61 -1.24
N ASP A 11 -1.78 -13.56 -0.43
CA ASP A 11 -1.08 -14.03 0.77
C ASP A 11 0.15 -14.90 0.44
N SER A 12 0.23 -15.48 -0.76
CA SER A 12 1.41 -16.21 -1.23
C SER A 12 2.57 -15.31 -1.67
N ILE A 13 2.30 -14.01 -1.91
CA ILE A 13 3.30 -13.02 -2.30
C ILE A 13 4.24 -12.72 -1.12
N VAL A 14 5.55 -12.84 -1.37
CA VAL A 14 6.58 -12.67 -0.34
C VAL A 14 6.82 -11.21 0.03
N GLU A 15 6.49 -10.28 -0.86
CA GLU A 15 6.54 -8.84 -0.61
C GLU A 15 5.38 -8.39 0.30
N PRO A 16 5.64 -7.50 1.27
CA PRO A 16 4.57 -6.89 2.05
C PRO A 16 3.63 -6.08 1.16
N ILE A 17 2.33 -6.37 1.22
CA ILE A 17 1.28 -5.62 0.53
C ILE A 17 0.29 -5.10 1.57
N VAL A 18 0.09 -3.77 1.56
CA VAL A 18 -0.95 -3.07 2.31
C VAL A 18 -1.77 -2.27 1.32
N PHE A 19 -3.00 -2.70 1.07
CA PHE A 19 -3.93 -1.97 0.20
C PHE A 19 -4.71 -0.94 1.02
N VAL A 20 -4.69 0.30 0.54
CA VAL A 20 -5.38 1.45 1.13
C VAL A 20 -6.39 1.98 0.12
N ASP A 21 -7.64 2.20 0.55
CA ASP A 21 -8.67 2.76 -0.31
C ASP A 21 -8.49 4.28 -0.52
N THR A 22 -9.33 4.87 -1.38
CA THR A 22 -9.33 6.31 -1.65
C THR A 22 -9.76 7.19 -0.47
N ARG A 23 -10.22 6.60 0.64
CA ARG A 23 -10.48 7.29 1.92
C ARG A 23 -9.30 7.15 2.88
N HIS A 24 -8.15 6.67 2.39
CA HIS A 24 -6.95 6.45 3.18
C HIS A 24 -7.14 5.44 4.31
N ILE A 25 -8.04 4.47 4.13
CA ILE A 25 -8.30 3.38 5.08
C ILE A 25 -7.67 2.09 4.58
N ILE A 26 -6.94 1.41 5.47
CA ILE A 26 -6.34 0.11 5.18
C ILE A 26 -7.47 -0.93 5.02
N ARG A 27 -7.56 -1.55 3.84
CA ARG A 27 -8.61 -2.54 3.51
C ARG A 27 -8.09 -3.96 3.44
N TYR A 28 -6.81 -4.14 3.15
CA TYR A 28 -6.20 -5.46 3.08
C TYR A 28 -4.72 -5.39 3.43
N VAL A 29 -4.26 -6.46 4.09
CA VAL A 29 -2.86 -6.66 4.47
C VAL A 29 -2.55 -8.12 4.18
N ASN A 30 -1.57 -8.39 3.32
CA ASN A 30 -1.18 -9.78 3.03
C ASN A 30 -0.40 -10.42 4.18
N LYS A 31 -0.20 -11.73 4.12
CA LYS A 31 0.54 -12.51 5.11
C LYS A 31 1.94 -11.95 5.39
N SER A 32 2.70 -11.62 4.35
CA SER A 32 4.04 -11.03 4.52
C SER A 32 4.03 -9.72 5.31
N ALA A 33 3.08 -8.82 5.01
CA ALA A 33 2.93 -7.59 5.76
C ALA A 33 2.45 -7.84 7.21
N LYS A 34 1.51 -8.76 7.43
CA LYS A 34 1.07 -9.16 8.78
C LYS A 34 2.25 -9.65 9.62
N ASP A 35 3.06 -10.57 9.09
CA ASP A 35 4.22 -11.14 9.79
C ASP A 35 5.26 -10.06 10.13
N LYS A 36 5.48 -9.11 9.20
CA LYS A 36 6.38 -7.97 9.41
C LYS A 36 5.87 -7.02 10.52
N HIS A 37 4.57 -6.76 10.58
CA HIS A 37 3.97 -5.84 11.55
C HIS A 37 3.73 -6.48 12.93
N ALA A 38 3.40 -7.77 12.99
CA ALA A 38 3.26 -8.53 14.22
C ALA A 38 4.58 -8.54 15.02
N LYS A 39 5.73 -8.69 14.34
CA LYS A 39 7.07 -8.54 14.95
C LYS A 39 7.32 -7.17 15.59
N LYS A 40 6.54 -6.15 15.21
CA LYS A 40 6.61 -4.78 15.73
C LYS A 40 5.49 -4.45 16.72
N GLY A 41 4.68 -5.45 17.13
CA GLY A 41 3.58 -5.28 18.07
C GLY A 41 2.30 -4.65 17.49
N TYR A 42 2.24 -4.42 16.18
CA TYR A 42 1.06 -3.86 15.53
C TYR A 42 0.11 -4.98 15.10
N MET A 43 -1.01 -5.10 15.80
CA MET A 43 -2.08 -6.05 15.51
C MET A 43 -3.29 -5.30 14.94
N ASN A 44 -3.96 -5.91 13.95
CA ASN A 44 -5.24 -5.45 13.40
C ASN A 44 -5.23 -4.08 12.69
N LEU A 45 -4.41 -3.93 11.64
CA LEU A 45 -4.32 -2.69 10.84
C LEU A 45 -5.53 -2.42 9.95
N VAL A 46 -6.33 -3.44 9.62
CA VAL A 46 -7.48 -3.30 8.72
C VAL A 46 -8.56 -2.45 9.38
N GLY A 47 -9.03 -1.42 8.69
CA GLY A 47 -10.01 -0.45 9.18
C GLY A 47 -9.39 0.82 9.77
N SER A 48 -8.09 0.82 10.08
CA SER A 48 -7.38 2.03 10.52
C SER A 48 -7.06 2.96 9.34
N SER A 49 -6.96 4.25 9.64
CA SER A 49 -6.43 5.22 8.68
C SER A 49 -4.92 5.07 8.57
N ILE A 50 -4.39 5.09 7.34
CA ILE A 50 -2.94 5.06 7.11
C ILE A 50 -2.23 6.23 7.81
N PHE A 51 -2.90 7.38 7.98
CA PHE A 51 -2.32 8.55 8.62
C PHE A 51 -2.06 8.38 10.13
N GLN A 52 -2.66 7.37 10.76
CA GLN A 52 -2.34 7.00 12.15
C GLN A 52 -1.01 6.26 12.25
N CYS A 53 -0.51 5.71 11.14
CA CYS A 53 0.74 4.95 11.07
C CYS A 53 1.96 5.80 10.70
N HIS A 54 1.76 7.07 10.35
CA HIS A 54 2.77 7.93 9.74
C HIS A 54 2.85 9.28 10.45
N ASN A 55 4.03 9.88 10.44
CA ASN A 55 4.21 11.25 10.90
C ASN A 55 3.67 12.26 9.88
N GLU A 56 3.61 13.54 10.28
CA GLU A 56 3.06 14.63 9.47
C GLU A 56 3.72 14.73 8.08
N ARG A 57 5.06 14.70 8.02
CA ARG A 57 5.80 14.73 6.75
C ARG A 57 5.43 13.56 5.83
N SER A 58 5.32 12.35 6.36
CA SER A 58 4.90 11.19 5.57
C SER A 58 3.44 11.34 5.10
N ASN A 59 2.56 11.92 5.92
CA ASN A 59 1.17 12.18 5.54
C ASN A 59 1.08 13.17 4.37
N GLU A 60 1.89 14.23 4.36
CA GLU A 60 1.99 15.17 3.24
C GLU A 60 2.43 14.47 1.94
N ILE A 61 3.47 13.62 2.01
CA ILE A 61 3.96 12.85 0.86
C ILE A 61 2.86 11.93 0.31
N ILE A 62 2.11 11.25 1.19
CA ILE A 62 0.99 10.38 0.79
C ILE A 62 -0.08 11.20 0.08
N LEU A 63 -0.48 12.35 0.64
CA LEU A 63 -1.54 13.20 0.08
C LEU A 63 -1.13 13.78 -1.28
N ASP A 64 0.09 14.28 -1.42
CA ASP A 64 0.57 14.84 -2.68
C ASP A 64 0.76 13.78 -3.76
N THR A 65 1.22 12.59 -3.37
CA THR A 65 1.30 11.45 -4.29
C THR A 65 -0.08 10.99 -4.71
N PHE A 66 -1.04 10.92 -3.79
CA PHE A 66 -2.42 10.56 -4.10
C PHE A 66 -3.04 11.52 -5.12
N LYS A 67 -2.84 12.84 -4.99
CA LYS A 67 -3.28 13.83 -5.99
C LYS A 67 -2.70 13.55 -7.39
N MET A 68 -1.47 13.04 -7.48
CA MET A 68 -0.87 12.66 -8.76
C MET A 68 -1.51 11.39 -9.33
N LEU A 69 -1.76 10.38 -8.50
CA LEU A 69 -2.46 9.17 -8.94
C LEU A 69 -3.89 9.47 -9.40
N GLN A 70 -4.58 10.41 -8.75
CA GLN A 70 -5.90 10.90 -9.18
C GLN A 70 -5.88 11.54 -10.57
N LYS A 71 -4.73 12.11 -10.98
CA LYS A 71 -4.54 12.71 -12.31
C LYS A 71 -4.17 11.69 -13.40
N GLY A 72 -4.04 10.42 -13.05
CA GLY A 72 -3.76 9.34 -14.01
C GLY A 72 -2.36 8.73 -13.88
N GLU A 73 -1.49 9.24 -13.01
CA GLU A 73 -0.18 8.63 -12.78
C GLU A 73 -0.35 7.22 -12.19
N ASP A 74 0.50 6.28 -12.61
CA ASP A 74 0.44 4.91 -12.12
C ASP A 74 1.24 4.72 -10.83
N GLU A 75 2.36 5.42 -10.69
CA GLU A 75 3.18 5.36 -9.49
C GLU A 75 4.11 6.55 -9.33
N LYS A 76 4.59 6.76 -8.11
CA LYS A 76 5.62 7.76 -7.79
C LYS A 76 6.55 7.23 -6.72
N VAL A 77 7.84 7.50 -6.87
CA VAL A 77 8.83 7.25 -5.81
C VAL A 77 8.54 8.17 -4.63
N ILE A 78 8.31 7.58 -3.46
CA ILE A 78 7.99 8.32 -2.23
C ILE A 78 9.20 8.46 -1.30
N TYR A 79 10.09 7.46 -1.28
CA TYR A 79 11.37 7.52 -0.56
C TYR A 79 12.33 6.41 -1.02
N MET A 80 13.57 6.43 -0.51
CA MET A 80 14.55 5.35 -0.66
C MET A 80 14.73 4.64 0.69
N ASN A 81 14.60 3.32 0.71
CA ASN A 81 14.74 2.55 1.95
C ASN A 81 16.22 2.43 2.39
N SER A 82 16.44 1.85 3.58
CA SER A 82 17.79 1.64 4.13
C SER A 82 18.69 0.72 3.30
N ALA A 83 18.10 -0.11 2.43
CA ALA A 83 18.81 -0.95 1.48
C ALA A 83 19.06 -0.24 0.14
N LYS A 84 18.86 1.08 0.06
CA LYS A 84 19.00 1.92 -1.14
C LYS A 84 18.03 1.60 -2.28
N GLN A 85 16.92 0.93 -1.97
CA GLN A 85 15.90 0.60 -2.96
C GLN A 85 14.84 1.69 -3.02
N ARG A 86 14.34 1.99 -4.23
CA ARG A 86 13.25 2.93 -4.43
C ARG A 86 11.94 2.32 -3.95
N VAL A 87 11.21 3.07 -3.13
CA VAL A 87 9.86 2.72 -2.68
C VAL A 87 8.86 3.59 -3.42
N PHE A 88 7.87 2.95 -4.02
CA PHE A 88 6.84 3.59 -4.82
C PHE A 88 5.50 3.47 -4.10
N MET A 89 4.69 4.52 -4.20
CA MET A 89 3.25 4.41 -4.03
C MET A 89 2.63 4.19 -5.40
N ARG A 90 1.91 3.09 -5.57
CA ARG A 90 1.35 2.64 -6.85
C ARG A 90 -0.16 2.61 -6.81
N ALA A 91 -0.79 3.13 -7.86
CA ALA A 91 -2.24 3.14 -8.06
C ALA A 91 -2.78 1.72 -8.20
N VAL A 92 -3.97 1.51 -7.64
CA VAL A 92 -4.86 0.38 -7.96
C VAL A 92 -6.08 0.97 -8.64
N ARG A 93 -6.37 0.50 -9.85
CA ARG A 93 -7.46 0.97 -10.68
C ARG A 93 -8.46 -0.16 -10.94
N ASP A 94 -9.73 0.18 -11.09
CA ASP A 94 -10.73 -0.76 -11.59
C ASP A 94 -10.65 -0.92 -13.12
N SER A 95 -11.58 -1.70 -13.70
CA SER A 95 -11.63 -1.96 -15.14
C SER A 95 -11.83 -0.72 -16.00
N ASP A 96 -12.39 0.35 -15.43
CA ASP A 96 -12.64 1.61 -16.12
C ASP A 96 -11.46 2.59 -15.95
N GLY A 97 -10.37 2.15 -15.31
CA GLY A 97 -9.19 2.98 -15.03
C GLY A 97 -9.37 3.93 -13.85
N LYS A 98 -10.49 3.87 -13.12
CA LYS A 98 -10.73 4.73 -11.97
C LYS A 98 -9.87 4.29 -10.80
N LEU A 99 -9.22 5.26 -10.15
CA LEU A 99 -8.45 5.01 -8.94
C LEU A 99 -9.35 4.51 -7.80
N ILE A 100 -9.11 3.29 -7.34
CA ILE A 100 -9.84 2.66 -6.21
C ILE A 100 -8.99 2.54 -4.94
N GLY A 101 -7.69 2.78 -5.05
CA GLY A 101 -6.79 2.82 -3.92
C GLY A 101 -5.34 2.79 -4.37
N TYR A 102 -4.46 2.42 -3.45
CA TYR A 102 -3.03 2.34 -3.69
C TYR A 102 -2.36 1.38 -2.71
N TYR A 103 -1.12 1.02 -3.02
CA TYR A 103 -0.26 0.25 -2.14
C TYR A 103 1.19 0.69 -2.32
N GLU A 104 2.03 0.40 -1.34
CA GLU A 104 3.48 0.58 -1.48
C GLU A 104 4.10 -0.65 -2.14
N ARG A 105 5.03 -0.42 -3.07
CA ARG A 105 5.92 -1.47 -3.58
C ARG A 105 7.37 -1.03 -3.49
N VAL A 106 8.26 -1.99 -3.34
CA VAL A 106 9.70 -1.76 -3.42
C VAL A 106 10.16 -2.21 -4.81
N GLU A 107 10.94 -1.38 -5.48
CA GLU A 107 11.63 -1.82 -6.68
C GLU A 107 12.74 -2.80 -6.32
N LYS A 108 12.77 -3.90 -7.07
CA LYS A 108 13.80 -4.91 -6.96
C LYS A 108 14.68 -4.83 -8.21
N ASP A 109 15.98 -4.96 -8.00
CA ASP A 109 16.98 -5.10 -9.06
C ASP A 109 16.84 -6.45 -9.79
#